data_AF-A0A7S0BBC9-F1
#
_entry.id   AF-A0A7S0BBC9-F1
#
_cell.length_a   1.000
_cell.length_b   1.000
_cell.length_c   1.000
_cell.angle_alpha   90.00
_cell.angle_beta   90.00
_cell.angle_gamma   90.00
#
_symmetry.space_group_name_H-M   'P 1'
#
loop_
_entity.id
_entity.type
_entity.pdbx_description
1 polymer ?
#
loop_
_entity_poly.entity_id
_entity_poly.type
_entity_poly.pdbx_seq_one_letter_code
_entity_poly.pdbx_strand_id
1 'polypeptide(L)'
;RVPTTAPLASAPAHHAESWSSGSLSSGVPEHVGPLPTVDEFVAQNGLEPWVIDALYLLRDEQRDHVMRTPLNLENTTNLNGVITSRIKEVAPVDQRLQMFIQLNGLAEGVVDRLGTLTPEQHEKVMESTLKIQKANNPSGVAMRRITDVLRNERLGIAHGPHMSSPQYRDNPQRTVASAGLTQQANAASNLLTTLVTSLTGVVEGAAGARDRSRSRPPAGALSAGAGNVPKDIQGFLDEYALDWWVGEVLARLSLWQRQNVMTELENMRGVRNPSGVVMARVKQVANTQELLTIFVDLNKIDQPVADELWALTEEQQIAVMAPGVYIQNARSPSVAARSRIRHVLAGNDAMGGARRGSGEAGSLSSFDAVTAASTVG
;
A
#
# COMPACT_ATOMS: atom_id res chain seq x y z
N ARG A 1 55.89 32.38 49.16
CA ARG A 1 54.95 31.92 50.22
C ARG A 1 53.54 32.12 49.65
N VAL A 2 52.70 31.16 49.32
CA VAL A 2 52.62 29.68 49.38
C VAL A 2 51.59 29.33 48.27
N PRO A 3 51.75 28.27 47.45
CA PRO A 3 50.67 27.82 46.57
C PRO A 3 49.78 26.81 47.31
N THR A 4 48.47 27.03 47.28
CA THR A 4 47.46 26.13 47.84
C THR A 4 47.11 25.07 46.81
N THR A 5 47.44 23.82 47.13
CA THR A 5 47.09 22.59 46.43
C THR A 5 45.58 22.29 46.55
N ALA A 6 44.92 22.01 45.42
CA ALA A 6 43.57 21.46 45.38
C ALA A 6 43.63 19.93 45.15
N PRO A 7 42.73 19.14 45.77
CA PRO A 7 42.84 17.68 45.82
C PRO A 7 42.25 16.97 44.60
N LEU A 8 42.89 15.84 44.30
CA LEU A 8 42.54 14.76 43.38
C LEU A 8 41.12 14.21 43.69
N ALA A 9 40.21 14.27 42.72
CA ALA A 9 38.91 13.61 42.80
C ALA A 9 39.03 12.17 42.26
N SER A 10 38.68 11.20 43.11
CA SER A 10 38.61 9.76 42.82
C SER A 10 37.62 9.44 41.70
N ALA A 11 38.06 8.57 40.79
CA ALA A 11 37.20 7.90 39.82
C ALA A 11 36.30 6.85 40.52
N PRO A 12 35.00 6.74 40.16
CA PRO A 12 34.15 5.67 40.65
C PRO A 12 34.48 4.36 39.93
N ALA A 13 34.76 3.32 40.73
CA ALA A 13 34.94 1.95 40.27
C ALA A 13 33.62 1.42 39.68
N HIS A 14 33.65 1.05 38.40
CA HIS A 14 32.57 0.31 37.76
C HIS A 14 32.49 -1.09 38.37
N HIS A 15 31.40 -1.35 39.09
CA HIS A 15 30.95 -2.68 39.47
C HIS A 15 30.74 -3.50 38.19
N ALA A 16 31.63 -4.46 37.94
CA ALA A 16 31.40 -5.52 36.98
C ALA A 16 30.35 -6.47 37.57
N GLU A 17 29.09 -6.29 37.17
CA GLU A 17 28.05 -7.29 37.37
C GLU A 17 28.42 -8.53 36.56
N SER A 18 28.95 -9.53 37.25
CA SER A 18 29.10 -10.89 36.78
C SER A 18 27.70 -11.46 36.56
N TRP A 19 27.21 -11.43 35.32
CA TRP A 19 26.09 -12.26 34.90
C TRP A 19 26.59 -13.71 34.92
N SER A 20 26.39 -14.39 36.05
CA SER A 20 26.56 -15.83 36.16
C SER A 20 25.57 -16.49 35.21
N SER A 21 26.07 -16.87 34.04
CA SER A 21 25.38 -17.73 33.07
C SER A 21 25.04 -19.05 33.75
N GLY A 22 23.84 -19.12 34.33
CA GLY A 22 23.24 -20.36 34.80
C GLY A 22 23.10 -21.30 33.62
N SER A 23 24.09 -22.19 33.46
CA SER A 23 24.07 -23.30 32.54
C SER A 23 22.97 -24.28 32.96
N LEU A 24 21.74 -23.98 32.52
CA LEU A 24 20.66 -24.94 32.49
C LEU A 24 21.03 -25.95 31.40
N SER A 25 21.79 -26.97 31.82
CA SER A 25 22.04 -28.20 31.07
C SER A 25 20.71 -28.94 30.92
N SER A 26 19.84 -28.44 30.03
CA SER A 26 18.79 -29.25 29.44
C SER A 26 19.51 -30.25 28.55
N GLY A 27 19.61 -31.49 29.02
CA GLY A 27 20.21 -32.59 28.28
C GLY A 27 19.55 -32.70 26.90
N VAL A 28 20.18 -32.10 25.90
CA VAL A 28 19.80 -32.27 24.50
C VAL A 28 20.14 -33.72 24.18
N PRO A 29 19.16 -34.57 23.84
CA PRO A 29 19.46 -35.94 23.44
C PRO A 29 20.43 -35.89 22.26
N GLU A 30 21.63 -36.41 22.48
CA GLU A 30 22.75 -36.44 21.55
C GLU A 30 22.48 -37.51 20.48
N HIS A 31 21.37 -37.36 19.75
CA HIS A 31 21.02 -38.25 18.65
C HIS A 31 21.83 -37.84 17.42
N VAL A 32 23.12 -38.17 17.41
CA VAL A 32 24.05 -37.94 16.30
C VAL A 32 23.78 -39.01 15.21
N GLY A 33 22.60 -38.96 14.61
CA GLY A 33 22.39 -39.58 13.31
C GLY A 33 23.01 -38.71 12.21
N PRO A 34 23.35 -39.27 11.04
CA PRO A 34 23.65 -38.46 9.87
C PRO A 34 22.47 -37.51 9.61
N LEU A 35 22.76 -36.23 9.34
CA LEU A 35 21.72 -35.26 9.00
C LEU A 35 20.97 -35.75 7.75
N PRO A 36 19.63 -35.63 7.71
CA PRO A 36 18.87 -35.94 6.51
C PRO A 36 19.33 -35.06 5.34
N THR A 37 19.13 -35.54 4.12
CA THR A 37 19.35 -34.69 2.93
C THR A 37 18.40 -33.49 2.94
N VAL A 38 18.72 -32.44 2.17
CA VAL A 38 17.88 -31.23 2.08
C VAL A 38 16.47 -31.56 1.62
N ASP A 39 16.34 -32.41 0.59
CA ASP A 39 15.06 -32.85 0.05
C ASP A 39 14.25 -33.63 1.08
N GLU A 40 14.87 -34.57 1.80
CA GLU A 40 14.22 -35.33 2.86
C GLU A 40 13.77 -34.41 4.00
N PHE A 41 14.60 -33.47 4.42
CA PHE A 41 14.27 -32.51 5.47
C PHE A 41 13.07 -31.63 5.07
N VAL A 42 13.06 -31.12 3.84
CA VAL A 42 11.94 -30.31 3.32
C VAL A 42 10.67 -31.13 3.21
N ALA A 43 10.75 -32.36 2.69
CA ALA A 43 9.61 -33.26 2.57
C ALA A 43 9.04 -33.69 3.93
N GLN A 44 9.90 -34.06 4.88
CA GLN A 44 9.50 -34.49 6.23
C GLN A 44 8.78 -33.39 7.01
N ASN A 45 9.16 -32.12 6.78
CA ASN A 45 8.59 -30.97 7.49
C ASN A 45 7.51 -30.23 6.69
N GLY A 46 7.17 -30.68 5.48
CA GLY A 46 6.16 -30.05 4.62
C GLY A 46 6.51 -28.60 4.25
N LEU A 47 7.79 -28.30 4.02
CA LEU A 47 8.26 -26.97 3.65
C LEU A 47 7.98 -26.69 2.17
N GLU A 48 7.95 -25.41 1.79
CA GLU A 48 7.74 -25.03 0.39
C GLU A 48 8.95 -25.39 -0.49
N PRO A 49 8.77 -25.75 -1.78
CA PRO A 49 9.86 -26.21 -2.65
C PRO A 49 11.03 -25.23 -2.79
N TRP A 50 10.79 -23.92 -2.78
CA TRP A 50 11.87 -22.92 -2.89
C TRP A 50 12.85 -22.95 -1.71
N VAL A 51 12.45 -23.55 -0.58
CA VAL A 51 13.32 -23.71 0.58
C VAL A 51 14.49 -24.65 0.26
N ILE A 52 14.28 -25.63 -0.64
CA ILE A 52 15.33 -26.51 -1.15
C ILE A 52 16.42 -25.67 -1.82
N ASP A 53 16.02 -24.82 -2.78
CA ASP A 53 16.93 -23.93 -3.49
C ASP A 53 17.66 -23.00 -2.50
N ALA A 54 16.94 -22.42 -1.55
CA ALA A 54 17.52 -21.54 -0.54
C ALA A 54 18.59 -22.26 0.30
N LEU A 55 18.34 -23.50 0.73
CA LEU A 55 19.30 -24.28 1.50
C LEU A 55 20.53 -24.67 0.66
N TYR A 56 20.37 -24.96 -0.63
CA TYR A 56 21.50 -25.23 -1.53
C TYR A 56 22.37 -24.02 -1.84
N LEU A 57 21.85 -22.80 -1.68
CA LEU A 57 22.63 -21.57 -1.79
C LEU A 57 23.43 -21.21 -0.52
N LEU A 58 23.26 -21.98 0.55
CA LEU A 58 24.07 -21.86 1.77
C LEU A 58 25.33 -22.71 1.67
N ARG A 59 26.35 -22.33 2.43
CA ARG A 59 27.52 -23.20 2.67
C ARG A 59 27.09 -24.41 3.50
N ASP A 60 27.81 -25.52 3.38
CA ASP A 60 27.49 -26.78 4.07
C ASP A 60 27.33 -26.58 5.59
N GLU A 61 28.24 -25.84 6.23
CA GLU A 61 28.18 -25.56 7.68
C GLU A 61 26.94 -24.75 8.08
N GLN A 62 26.55 -23.76 7.27
CA GLN A 62 25.37 -22.91 7.51
C GLN A 62 24.09 -23.73 7.31
N ARG A 63 24.05 -24.56 6.26
CA ARG A 63 22.94 -25.44 5.95
C ARG A 63 22.73 -26.47 7.07
N ASP A 64 23.80 -27.10 7.51
CA ASP A 64 23.78 -28.03 8.65
C ASP A 64 23.27 -27.34 9.91
N HIS A 65 23.70 -26.10 10.19
CA HIS A 65 23.20 -25.33 11.34
C HIS A 65 21.68 -25.08 11.26
N VAL A 66 21.18 -24.65 10.09
CA VAL A 66 19.74 -24.39 9.88
C VAL A 66 18.91 -25.66 10.06
N MET A 67 19.42 -26.80 9.60
CA MET A 67 18.74 -28.10 9.61
C MET A 67 18.88 -28.86 10.94
N ARG A 68 19.95 -28.64 11.71
CA ARG A 68 20.25 -29.38 12.94
C ARG A 68 19.23 -29.16 14.05
N THR A 69 18.71 -27.94 14.17
CA THR A 69 17.71 -27.66 15.21
C THR A 69 16.36 -28.22 14.76
N PRO A 70 15.70 -29.09 15.55
CA PRO A 70 14.37 -29.59 15.19
C PRO A 70 13.37 -28.44 15.01
N LEU A 71 12.44 -28.58 14.07
CA LEU A 71 11.35 -27.62 13.90
C LEU A 71 10.24 -27.95 14.90
N ASN A 72 9.86 -26.97 15.72
CA ASN A 72 8.75 -27.12 16.66
C ASN A 72 7.41 -27.02 15.92
N LEU A 73 6.97 -28.14 15.34
CA LEU A 73 5.73 -28.23 14.54
C LEU A 73 4.47 -27.84 15.35
N GLU A 74 4.47 -28.04 16.67
CA GLU A 74 3.30 -27.80 17.53
C GLU A 74 3.03 -26.32 17.80
N ASN A 75 4.08 -25.49 17.83
CA ASN A 75 3.99 -24.10 18.32
C ASN A 75 4.13 -23.04 17.21
N THR A 76 4.27 -23.45 15.94
CA THR A 76 4.51 -22.53 14.83
C THR A 76 3.54 -22.78 13.68
N THR A 77 2.89 -21.72 13.22
CA THR A 77 1.97 -21.76 12.06
C THR A 77 2.67 -21.48 10.73
N ASN A 78 3.94 -21.02 10.77
CA ASN A 78 4.71 -20.66 9.58
C ASN A 78 6.14 -21.23 9.64
N LEU A 79 6.30 -22.48 9.24
CA LEU A 79 7.59 -23.17 9.23
C LEU A 79 8.59 -22.54 8.25
N ASN A 80 8.13 -22.05 7.10
CA ASN A 80 8.98 -21.33 6.13
C ASN A 80 9.56 -20.04 6.75
N GLY A 81 8.78 -19.36 7.58
CA GLY A 81 9.23 -18.21 8.36
C GLY A 81 10.34 -18.56 9.34
N VAL A 82 10.21 -19.70 10.06
CA VAL A 82 11.25 -20.18 10.98
C VAL A 82 12.55 -20.49 10.25
N ILE A 83 12.48 -21.19 9.11
CA ILE A 83 13.68 -21.46 8.30
C ILE A 83 14.30 -20.16 7.79
N THR A 84 13.49 -19.21 7.33
CA THR A 84 13.99 -17.90 6.91
C THR A 84 14.70 -17.16 8.05
N SER A 85 14.18 -17.22 9.28
CA SER A 85 14.84 -16.64 10.46
C SER A 85 16.18 -17.30 10.76
N ARG A 86 16.25 -18.64 10.73
CA ARG A 86 17.52 -19.36 10.92
C ARG A 86 18.54 -19.04 9.83
N ILE A 87 18.10 -18.88 8.58
CA ILE A 87 18.98 -18.41 7.49
C ILE A 87 19.51 -17.01 7.81
N LYS A 88 18.68 -16.10 8.34
CA LYS A 88 19.12 -14.75 8.77
C LYS A 88 20.16 -14.79 9.88
N GLU A 89 20.10 -15.77 10.78
CA GLU A 89 21.06 -15.94 11.87
C GLU A 89 22.45 -16.40 11.39
N VAL A 90 22.51 -17.26 10.36
CA VAL A 90 23.79 -17.84 9.89
C VAL A 90 24.38 -17.20 8.64
N ALA A 91 23.56 -16.55 7.82
CA ALA A 91 23.97 -15.99 6.53
C ALA A 91 24.15 -14.46 6.61
N PRO A 92 25.34 -13.92 6.27
CA PRO A 92 25.55 -12.48 6.20
C PRO A 92 24.62 -11.83 5.16
N VAL A 93 24.39 -10.52 5.32
CA VAL A 93 23.46 -9.75 4.49
C VAL A 93 23.77 -9.90 3.00
N ASP A 94 25.03 -9.83 2.60
CA ASP A 94 25.45 -9.93 1.19
C ASP A 94 25.10 -11.30 0.58
N GLN A 95 25.30 -12.37 1.33
CA GLN A 95 24.92 -13.72 0.88
C GLN A 95 23.40 -13.83 0.78
N ARG A 96 22.66 -13.30 1.76
CA ARG A 96 21.19 -13.26 1.71
C ARG A 96 20.67 -12.45 0.53
N LEU A 97 21.34 -11.36 0.16
CA LEU A 97 21.00 -10.55 -1.00
C LEU A 97 21.19 -11.35 -2.30
N GLN A 98 22.29 -12.08 -2.44
CA GLN A 98 22.51 -12.97 -3.58
C GLN A 98 21.44 -14.06 -3.66
N MET A 99 21.09 -14.68 -2.52
CA MET A 99 20.00 -15.65 -2.45
C MET A 99 18.67 -15.02 -2.88
N PHE A 100 18.35 -13.82 -2.38
CA PHE A 100 17.14 -13.09 -2.74
C PHE A 100 17.07 -12.81 -4.25
N ILE A 101 18.18 -12.42 -4.88
CA ILE A 101 18.26 -12.19 -6.32
C ILE A 101 18.00 -13.49 -7.10
N GLN A 102 18.71 -14.56 -6.76
CA GLN A 102 18.62 -15.84 -7.47
C GLN A 102 17.25 -16.51 -7.30
N LEU A 103 16.75 -16.61 -6.07
CA LEU A 103 15.45 -17.22 -5.79
C LEU A 103 14.31 -16.50 -6.49
N ASN A 104 14.42 -15.19 -6.72
CA ASN A 104 13.38 -14.38 -7.33
C ASN A 104 13.58 -14.14 -8.83
N GLY A 105 14.71 -14.54 -9.42
CA GLY A 105 15.01 -14.29 -10.83
C GLY A 105 14.93 -12.80 -11.17
N LEU A 106 15.53 -11.95 -10.33
CA LEU A 106 15.46 -10.49 -10.52
C LEU A 106 16.22 -10.07 -11.77
N ALA A 107 15.66 -9.11 -12.51
CA ALA A 107 16.30 -8.55 -13.70
C ALA A 107 17.55 -7.73 -13.34
N GLU A 108 18.51 -7.66 -14.25
CA GLU A 108 19.82 -6.99 -14.06
C GLU A 108 19.68 -5.55 -13.54
N GLY A 109 18.79 -4.73 -14.12
CA GLY A 109 18.59 -3.36 -13.65
C GLY A 109 18.09 -3.25 -12.20
N VAL A 110 17.42 -4.27 -11.67
CA VAL A 110 17.04 -4.34 -10.24
C VAL A 110 18.24 -4.71 -9.38
N VAL A 111 19.09 -5.63 -9.87
CA VAL A 111 20.33 -6.03 -9.21
C VAL A 111 21.29 -4.84 -9.10
N ASP A 112 21.45 -4.07 -10.17
CA ASP A 112 22.25 -2.85 -10.16
C ASP A 112 21.75 -1.87 -9.10
N ARG A 113 20.42 -1.70 -9.02
CA ARG A 113 19.82 -0.80 -8.03
C ARG A 113 20.04 -1.29 -6.61
N LEU A 114 19.89 -2.60 -6.36
CA LEU A 114 20.21 -3.19 -5.06
C LEU A 114 21.69 -2.96 -4.69
N GLY A 115 22.62 -3.06 -5.65
CA GLY A 115 24.04 -2.80 -5.43
C GLY A 115 24.37 -1.38 -4.96
N THR A 116 23.48 -0.41 -5.18
CA THR A 116 23.65 0.98 -4.71
C THR A 116 23.15 1.24 -3.28
N LEU A 117 22.47 0.26 -2.67
CA LEU A 117 21.92 0.41 -1.32
C LEU A 117 22.93 0.05 -0.24
N THR A 118 22.72 0.59 0.96
CA THR A 118 23.49 0.23 2.16
C THR A 118 23.07 -1.15 2.69
N PRO A 119 23.92 -1.84 3.50
CA PRO A 119 23.56 -3.13 4.09
C PRO A 119 22.25 -3.08 4.91
N GLU A 120 22.03 -2.01 5.65
CA GLU A 120 20.80 -1.80 6.43
C GLU A 120 19.57 -1.67 5.52
N GLN A 121 19.71 -1.01 4.37
CA GLN A 121 18.64 -0.92 3.37
C GLN A 121 18.38 -2.28 2.70
N HIS A 122 19.42 -3.09 2.45
CA HIS A 122 19.24 -4.45 1.93
C HIS A 122 18.40 -5.29 2.88
N GLU A 123 18.67 -5.21 4.19
CA GLU A 123 17.86 -5.92 5.19
C GLU A 123 16.40 -5.50 5.14
N LYS A 124 16.11 -4.20 5.04
CA LYS A 124 14.74 -3.68 4.92
C LYS A 124 14.03 -4.18 3.64
N VAL A 125 14.73 -4.23 2.51
CA VAL A 125 14.16 -4.78 1.26
C VAL A 125 13.80 -6.27 1.40
N MET A 126 14.63 -7.01 2.14
CA MET A 126 14.45 -8.45 2.40
C MET A 126 13.62 -8.76 3.66
N GLU A 127 13.15 -7.75 4.39
CA GLU A 127 12.59 -7.91 5.74
C GLU A 127 11.38 -8.84 5.74
N SER A 128 10.46 -8.59 4.81
CA SER A 128 9.20 -9.34 4.70
C SER A 128 9.39 -10.82 4.36
N THR A 129 10.29 -11.15 3.43
CA THR A 129 10.47 -12.51 2.87
C THR A 129 11.72 -12.60 2.00
N LEU A 130 12.41 -13.74 2.02
CA LEU A 130 13.50 -14.06 1.08
C LEU A 130 12.98 -14.43 -0.33
N LYS A 131 11.75 -14.97 -0.42
CA LYS A 131 11.07 -15.27 -1.67
C LYS A 131 9.81 -14.41 -1.83
N ILE A 132 9.70 -13.68 -2.93
CA ILE A 132 8.50 -12.94 -3.31
C ILE A 132 7.47 -13.95 -3.82
N GLN A 133 6.44 -14.19 -3.03
CA GLN A 133 5.36 -15.12 -3.38
C GLN A 133 4.21 -14.41 -4.12
N LYS A 134 3.50 -15.16 -4.98
CA LYS A 134 2.26 -14.74 -5.66
C LYS A 134 2.37 -13.49 -6.55
N ALA A 135 3.58 -13.10 -6.95
CA ALA A 135 3.80 -11.98 -7.86
C ALA A 135 4.11 -12.47 -9.28
N ASN A 136 3.40 -11.96 -10.28
CA ASN A 136 3.68 -12.23 -11.69
C ASN A 136 4.98 -11.55 -12.17
N ASN A 137 5.42 -10.50 -11.47
CA ASN A 137 6.64 -9.76 -11.75
C ASN A 137 7.41 -9.51 -10.44
N PRO A 138 8.33 -10.42 -10.04
CA PRO A 138 9.11 -10.27 -8.81
C PRO A 138 10.03 -9.03 -8.85
N SER A 139 10.59 -8.71 -10.02
CA SER A 139 11.43 -7.51 -10.24
C SER A 139 10.68 -6.22 -9.94
N GLY A 140 9.42 -6.11 -10.37
CA GLY A 140 8.57 -4.94 -10.06
C GLY A 140 8.27 -4.80 -8.57
N VAL A 141 8.03 -5.92 -7.88
CA VAL A 141 7.82 -5.92 -6.42
C VAL A 141 9.11 -5.54 -5.68
N ALA A 142 10.26 -6.07 -6.08
CA ALA A 142 11.55 -5.71 -5.52
C ALA A 142 11.85 -4.22 -5.71
N MET A 143 11.65 -3.68 -6.92
CA MET A 143 11.82 -2.24 -7.21
C MET A 143 10.91 -1.36 -6.36
N ARG A 144 9.67 -1.78 -6.13
CA ARG A 144 8.76 -1.07 -5.23
C ARG A 144 9.30 -1.06 -3.80
N ARG A 145 9.76 -2.20 -3.28
CA ARG A 145 10.37 -2.27 -1.93
C ARG A 145 11.59 -1.36 -1.81
N ILE A 146 12.47 -1.34 -2.82
CA ILE A 146 13.63 -0.44 -2.87
C ILE A 146 13.18 1.03 -2.80
N THR A 147 12.16 1.39 -3.58
CA THR A 147 11.61 2.75 -3.59
C THR A 147 11.02 3.14 -2.25
N ASP A 148 10.29 2.22 -1.60
CA ASP A 148 9.70 2.45 -0.28
C ASP A 148 10.78 2.63 0.79
N VAL A 149 11.83 1.80 0.79
CA VAL A 149 12.97 1.94 1.72
C VAL A 149 13.67 3.30 1.56
N LEU A 150 14.01 3.68 0.33
CA LEU A 150 14.66 4.97 0.05
C LEU A 150 13.78 6.16 0.41
N ARG A 151 12.47 6.07 0.14
CA ARG A 151 11.51 7.12 0.50
C ARG A 151 11.41 7.28 2.00
N ASN A 152 11.29 6.18 2.75
CA ASN A 152 11.11 6.22 4.19
C ASN A 152 12.34 6.78 4.92
N GLU A 153 13.53 6.46 4.43
CA GLU A 153 14.78 7.01 4.96
C GLU A 153 14.89 8.51 4.70
N ARG A 154 14.51 8.97 3.49
CA ARG A 154 14.47 10.41 3.17
C ARG A 154 13.49 11.19 4.05
N LEU A 155 12.40 10.55 4.47
CA LEU A 155 11.40 11.18 5.35
C LEU A 155 11.78 11.09 6.84
N GLY A 156 12.89 10.45 7.20
CA GLY A 156 13.29 10.26 8.60
C GLY A 156 12.27 9.44 9.41
N ILE A 157 11.39 8.68 8.75
CA ILE A 157 10.40 7.85 9.43
C ILE A 157 11.15 6.64 9.96
N ALA A 158 11.55 6.71 11.23
CA ALA A 158 12.13 5.58 11.95
C ALA A 158 11.21 4.37 11.75
N HIS A 159 11.76 3.29 11.17
CA HIS A 159 11.06 2.02 11.06
C HIS A 159 10.93 1.45 12.47
N GLY A 160 9.83 1.83 13.14
CA GLY A 160 9.35 1.07 14.28
C GLY A 160 9.13 -0.39 13.85
N PRO A 161 9.24 -1.35 14.77
CA PRO A 161 9.06 -2.78 14.47
C PRO A 161 7.67 -2.98 13.84
N HIS A 162 7.64 -3.06 12.50
CA HIS A 162 6.39 -3.07 11.77
C HIS A 162 5.78 -4.45 11.89
N MET A 163 4.64 -4.48 12.59
CA MET A 163 3.65 -5.55 12.54
C MET A 163 3.52 -6.05 11.10
N SER A 164 3.98 -7.27 10.85
CA SER A 164 3.79 -7.97 9.60
C SER A 164 2.29 -8.04 9.36
N SER A 165 1.75 -7.19 8.48
CA SER A 165 0.33 -7.23 8.14
C SER A 165 0.02 -8.63 7.62
N PRO A 166 -0.81 -9.43 8.30
CA PRO A 166 -1.14 -10.75 7.82
C PRO A 166 -2.01 -10.58 6.57
N GLN A 167 -1.66 -11.39 5.57
CA GLN A 167 -2.44 -11.83 4.43
C GLN A 167 -3.86 -11.23 4.29
N TYR A 168 -4.09 -10.57 3.17
CA TYR A 168 -5.41 -10.43 2.57
C TYR A 168 -6.07 -11.81 2.49
N ARG A 169 -6.97 -12.11 3.43
CA ARG A 169 -7.84 -13.28 3.40
C ARG A 169 -9.22 -12.82 2.92
N ASP A 170 -9.72 -13.53 1.92
CA ASP A 170 -11.07 -13.43 1.38
C ASP A 170 -12.13 -13.36 2.48
N ASN A 171 -13.07 -12.42 2.31
CA ASN A 171 -14.23 -12.29 3.18
C ASN A 171 -15.43 -12.97 2.48
N PRO A 172 -15.87 -14.17 2.90
CA PRO A 172 -17.12 -14.74 2.42
C PRO A 172 -18.29 -14.06 3.14
N GLN A 173 -19.42 -14.03 2.44
CA GLN A 173 -20.71 -13.49 2.85
C GLN A 173 -21.03 -13.64 4.34
N ARG A 174 -21.38 -12.52 4.98
CA ARG A 174 -22.21 -12.51 6.18
C ARG A 174 -23.54 -11.83 5.86
N THR A 175 -24.52 -12.65 5.50
CA THR A 175 -25.94 -12.40 5.71
C THR A 175 -26.21 -12.34 7.20
N VAL A 176 -26.70 -11.22 7.71
CA VAL A 176 -27.45 -11.18 8.97
C VAL A 176 -28.65 -10.28 8.79
N ALA A 177 -29.78 -10.83 9.19
CA ALA A 177 -31.13 -10.34 8.99
C ALA A 177 -31.43 -9.11 9.85
N SER A 178 -32.17 -8.15 9.28
CA SER A 178 -33.15 -7.36 10.01
C SER A 178 -34.40 -7.20 9.14
N ALA A 179 -35.50 -7.75 9.66
CA ALA A 179 -36.88 -7.42 9.30
C ALA A 179 -37.12 -5.90 9.49
N GLY A 180 -38.08 -5.23 8.86
CA GLY A 180 -39.25 -5.59 8.07
C GLY A 180 -40.03 -4.29 7.82
N LEU A 181 -41.08 -4.35 7.00
CA LEU A 181 -41.96 -3.23 6.58
C LEU A 181 -41.36 -2.21 5.59
N THR A 182 -41.22 -2.60 4.32
CA THR A 182 -41.41 -1.67 3.18
C THR A 182 -41.57 -2.37 1.81
N GLN A 183 -41.68 -3.70 1.79
CA GLN A 183 -41.53 -4.48 0.55
C GLN A 183 -42.83 -4.77 -0.23
N GLN A 184 -43.95 -4.15 0.13
CA GLN A 184 -45.24 -4.38 -0.55
C GLN A 184 -45.64 -3.28 -1.55
N ALA A 185 -44.98 -2.11 -1.53
CA ALA A 185 -45.25 -1.04 -2.50
C ALA A 185 -44.48 -1.19 -3.83
N ASN A 186 -43.34 -1.90 -3.84
CA ASN A 186 -42.49 -2.03 -5.03
C ASN A 186 -42.86 -3.22 -5.93
N ALA A 187 -43.70 -4.14 -5.46
CA ALA A 187 -44.16 -5.27 -6.26
C ALA A 187 -45.26 -4.88 -7.28
N ALA A 188 -46.05 -3.83 -7.00
CA ALA A 188 -47.13 -3.39 -7.87
C ALA A 188 -46.65 -2.55 -9.08
N SER A 189 -45.59 -1.74 -8.93
CA SER A 189 -45.04 -0.94 -10.04
C SER A 189 -44.32 -1.76 -11.11
N ASN A 190 -43.78 -2.93 -10.74
CA ASN A 190 -43.06 -3.80 -11.68
C ASN A 190 -44.01 -4.60 -12.58
N LEU A 191 -45.24 -4.88 -12.13
CA LEU A 191 -46.24 -5.57 -12.96
C LEU A 191 -46.84 -4.65 -14.03
N LEU A 192 -47.05 -3.37 -13.73
CA LEU A 192 -47.56 -2.39 -14.71
C LEU A 192 -46.54 -2.07 -15.82
N THR A 193 -45.25 -2.04 -15.48
CA THR A 193 -44.19 -1.79 -16.49
C THR A 193 -44.00 -3.00 -17.42
N THR A 194 -44.23 -4.22 -16.92
CA THR A 194 -44.09 -5.45 -17.71
C THR A 194 -45.25 -5.61 -18.71
N LEU A 195 -46.46 -5.16 -18.37
CA LEU A 195 -47.62 -5.22 -19.27
C LEU A 195 -47.57 -4.20 -20.41
N VAL A 196 -47.02 -3.01 -20.18
CA VAL A 196 -46.86 -1.99 -21.24
C VAL A 196 -45.78 -2.39 -22.26
N THR A 197 -44.73 -3.10 -21.81
CA THR A 197 -43.64 -3.56 -22.68
C THR A 197 -44.08 -4.75 -23.55
N SER A 198 -45.07 -5.53 -23.13
CA SER A 198 -45.57 -6.68 -23.90
C SER A 198 -46.53 -6.30 -25.04
N LEU A 199 -47.03 -5.07 -25.08
CA LEU A 199 -47.99 -4.57 -26.08
C LEU A 199 -47.35 -3.89 -27.30
N THR A 200 -46.04 -3.60 -27.27
CA THR A 200 -45.37 -2.82 -28.34
C THR A 200 -44.51 -3.63 -29.29
N GLY A 201 -44.54 -4.97 -29.23
CA GLY A 201 -44.19 -5.86 -30.34
C GLY A 201 -42.96 -5.46 -31.17
N VAL A 202 -41.78 -5.44 -30.57
CA VAL A 202 -40.50 -5.44 -31.30
C VAL A 202 -39.65 -6.58 -30.77
N VAL A 203 -39.44 -7.58 -31.62
CA VAL A 203 -38.62 -8.77 -31.39
C VAL A 203 -37.33 -8.60 -32.17
N GLU A 204 -36.20 -8.57 -31.46
CA GLU A 204 -34.83 -9.02 -31.83
C GLU A 204 -33.89 -8.36 -30.80
N GLY A 205 -33.08 -9.02 -29.99
CA GLY A 205 -32.41 -10.30 -30.15
C GLY A 205 -30.94 -10.11 -29.77
N ALA A 206 -30.63 -9.82 -28.50
CA ALA A 206 -29.25 -9.83 -27.99
C ALA A 206 -29.24 -10.06 -26.47
N ALA A 207 -28.40 -11.00 -26.05
CA ALA A 207 -28.23 -11.42 -24.67
C ALA A 207 -27.90 -10.24 -23.75
N GLY A 208 -28.82 -9.94 -22.83
CA GLY A 208 -28.71 -8.88 -21.84
C GLY A 208 -27.63 -9.16 -20.79
N ALA A 209 -26.38 -8.88 -21.14
CA ALA A 209 -25.39 -8.51 -20.14
C ALA A 209 -25.90 -7.22 -19.48
N ARG A 210 -26.27 -7.33 -18.21
CA ARG A 210 -26.72 -6.18 -17.39
C ARG A 210 -25.65 -5.10 -17.44
N ASP A 211 -25.87 -4.12 -18.31
CA ASP A 211 -25.08 -2.91 -18.45
C ASP A 211 -25.20 -2.15 -17.12
N ARG A 212 -24.26 -2.45 -16.21
CA ARG A 212 -24.21 -1.84 -14.88
C ARG A 212 -23.88 -0.37 -15.09
N SER A 213 -24.93 0.44 -15.16
CA SER A 213 -24.97 1.86 -14.87
C SER A 213 -23.64 2.56 -15.14
N ARG A 214 -23.19 2.56 -16.40
CA ARG A 214 -22.14 3.50 -16.82
C ARG A 214 -22.62 4.88 -16.40
N SER A 215 -21.78 5.58 -15.65
CA SER A 215 -22.05 6.92 -15.15
C SER A 215 -22.52 7.77 -16.33
N ARG A 216 -23.83 7.98 -16.52
CA ARG A 216 -24.29 8.74 -17.67
C ARG A 216 -23.74 10.15 -17.50
N PRO A 217 -23.08 10.74 -18.51
CA PRO A 217 -22.62 12.11 -18.40
C PRO A 217 -23.82 12.99 -18.02
N PRO A 218 -23.67 13.93 -17.06
CA PRO A 218 -24.77 14.77 -16.65
C PRO A 218 -25.37 15.48 -17.87
N ALA A 219 -26.70 15.58 -17.92
CA ALA A 219 -27.39 16.21 -19.04
C ALA A 219 -26.88 17.66 -19.18
N GLY A 220 -26.11 17.93 -20.24
CA GLY A 220 -25.42 19.20 -20.47
C GLY A 220 -23.89 19.13 -20.46
N ALA A 221 -23.27 18.07 -19.90
CA ALA A 221 -21.81 17.90 -19.98
C ALA A 221 -21.33 17.88 -21.44
N LEU A 222 -22.00 17.09 -22.29
CA LEU A 222 -21.69 16.99 -23.71
C LEU A 222 -21.93 18.29 -24.51
N SER A 223 -22.67 19.26 -23.96
CA SER A 223 -23.13 20.44 -24.72
C SER A 223 -22.38 21.73 -24.39
N ALA A 224 -21.68 21.82 -23.24
CA ALA A 224 -21.06 23.06 -22.76
C ALA A 224 -19.52 23.10 -22.84
N GLY A 225 -18.89 22.13 -23.50
CA GLY A 225 -17.43 22.10 -23.65
C GLY A 225 -16.76 20.73 -23.45
N ALA A 226 -17.51 19.68 -23.05
CA ALA A 226 -17.00 18.29 -23.05
C ALA A 226 -16.88 17.69 -24.46
N GLY A 227 -16.89 18.53 -25.50
CA GLY A 227 -17.01 18.11 -26.90
C GLY A 227 -15.68 17.87 -27.61
N ASN A 228 -14.54 18.00 -26.94
CA ASN A 228 -13.25 17.82 -27.61
C ASN A 228 -12.28 16.97 -26.80
N VAL A 229 -12.79 15.86 -26.25
CA VAL A 229 -11.91 14.77 -25.80
C VAL A 229 -11.06 14.34 -27.01
N PRO A 230 -9.73 14.44 -26.94
CA PRO A 230 -8.85 14.04 -28.02
C PRO A 230 -9.13 12.60 -28.48
N LYS A 231 -8.99 12.33 -29.79
CA LYS A 231 -9.37 11.04 -30.39
C LYS A 231 -8.63 9.85 -29.81
N ASP A 232 -7.37 10.04 -29.43
CA ASP A 232 -6.55 9.07 -28.71
C ASP A 232 -7.18 8.69 -27.36
N ILE A 233 -7.65 9.68 -26.60
CA ILE A 233 -8.36 9.44 -25.33
C ILE A 233 -9.69 8.75 -25.60
N GLN A 234 -10.46 9.20 -26.59
CA GLN A 234 -11.75 8.58 -26.91
C GLN A 234 -11.60 7.09 -27.25
N GLY A 235 -10.62 6.73 -28.09
CA GLY A 235 -10.31 5.34 -28.40
C GLY A 235 -9.93 4.54 -27.15
N PHE A 236 -9.16 5.14 -26.24
CA PHE A 236 -8.79 4.51 -24.96
C PHE A 236 -9.98 4.30 -24.01
N LEU A 237 -10.91 5.27 -23.93
CA LEU A 237 -12.13 5.14 -23.14
C LEU A 237 -13.02 4.02 -23.67
N ASP A 238 -13.17 3.95 -25.00
CA ASP A 238 -14.00 2.97 -25.66
C ASP A 238 -13.40 1.56 -25.56
N GLU A 239 -12.09 1.41 -25.75
CA GLU A 239 -11.38 0.13 -25.67
C GLU A 239 -11.48 -0.50 -24.27
N TYR A 240 -11.31 0.30 -23.22
CA TYR A 240 -11.29 -0.19 -21.84
C TYR A 240 -12.60 0.02 -21.07
N ALA A 241 -13.66 0.47 -21.77
CA ALA A 241 -14.96 0.76 -21.19
C ALA A 241 -14.88 1.68 -19.94
N LEU A 242 -14.06 2.72 -20.03
CA LEU A 242 -13.80 3.65 -18.93
C LEU A 242 -14.99 4.59 -18.72
N ASP A 243 -15.13 5.12 -17.50
CA ASP A 243 -16.10 6.17 -17.23
C ASP A 243 -15.71 7.47 -17.96
N TRP A 244 -16.71 8.22 -18.43
CA TRP A 244 -16.51 9.48 -19.17
C TRP A 244 -15.63 10.49 -18.41
N TRP A 245 -15.75 10.56 -17.07
CA TRP A 245 -14.99 11.50 -16.25
C TRP A 245 -13.48 11.21 -16.30
N VAL A 246 -13.09 9.96 -16.60
CA VAL A 246 -11.67 9.60 -16.81
C VAL A 246 -11.15 10.32 -18.05
N GLY A 247 -11.97 10.43 -19.10
CA GLY A 247 -11.64 11.17 -20.31
C GLY A 247 -11.35 12.63 -20.04
N GLU A 248 -12.20 13.26 -19.22
CA GLU A 248 -12.03 14.66 -18.79
C GLU A 248 -10.76 14.88 -17.96
N VAL A 249 -10.42 13.92 -17.08
CA VAL A 249 -9.16 13.97 -16.32
C VAL A 249 -7.97 13.87 -17.28
N LEU A 250 -7.96 12.87 -18.16
CA LEU A 250 -6.86 12.67 -19.13
C LEU A 250 -6.72 13.86 -20.09
N ALA A 251 -7.83 14.49 -20.49
CA ALA A 251 -7.83 15.65 -21.37
C ALA A 251 -7.16 16.88 -20.73
N ARG A 252 -7.18 17.00 -19.40
CA ARG A 252 -6.55 18.10 -18.65
C ARG A 252 -5.10 17.86 -18.28
N LEU A 253 -4.63 16.60 -18.34
CA LEU A 253 -3.21 16.31 -18.19
C LEU A 253 -2.41 16.85 -19.37
N SER A 254 -1.14 17.15 -19.13
CA SER A 254 -0.19 17.42 -20.21
C SER A 254 -0.11 16.22 -21.17
N LEU A 255 0.24 16.49 -22.43
CA LEU A 255 0.36 15.45 -23.45
C LEU A 255 1.29 14.31 -23.00
N TRP A 256 2.42 14.65 -22.38
CA TRP A 256 3.39 13.68 -21.89
C TRP A 256 2.86 12.83 -20.73
N GLN A 257 2.22 13.44 -19.71
CA GLN A 257 1.61 12.69 -18.60
C GLN A 257 0.52 11.75 -19.10
N ARG A 258 -0.33 12.21 -20.03
CA ARG A 258 -1.37 11.40 -20.65
C ARG A 258 -0.80 10.21 -21.39
N GLN A 259 0.22 10.42 -22.23
CA GLN A 259 0.90 9.34 -22.93
C GLN A 259 1.48 8.32 -21.94
N ASN A 260 2.18 8.78 -20.90
CA ASN A 260 2.74 7.92 -19.86
C ASN A 260 1.66 7.09 -19.13
N VAL A 261 0.50 7.68 -18.83
CA VAL A 261 -0.65 6.95 -18.26
C VAL A 261 -1.16 5.88 -19.23
N MET A 262 -1.33 6.23 -20.51
CA MET A 262 -1.91 5.32 -21.51
C MET A 262 -0.96 4.18 -21.90
N THR A 263 0.34 4.43 -22.03
CA THR A 263 1.34 3.41 -22.40
C THR A 263 1.59 2.39 -21.31
N GLU A 264 1.57 2.79 -20.03
CA GLU A 264 1.80 1.84 -18.94
C GLU A 264 0.60 0.93 -18.64
N LEU A 265 -0.56 1.24 -19.21
CA LEU A 265 -1.81 0.51 -19.00
C LEU A 265 -2.16 -0.44 -20.17
N GLU A 266 -1.15 -0.88 -20.93
CA GLU A 266 -1.26 -1.75 -22.12
C GLU A 266 -2.07 -3.04 -21.92
N ASN A 267 -2.35 -3.46 -20.68
CA ASN A 267 -3.22 -4.60 -20.42
C ASN A 267 -4.12 -4.42 -19.19
N MET A 268 -5.25 -3.71 -19.36
CA MET A 268 -6.32 -3.63 -18.36
C MET A 268 -7.51 -4.57 -18.63
N ARG A 269 -7.39 -5.51 -19.57
CA ARG A 269 -8.49 -6.45 -19.89
C ARG A 269 -8.76 -7.36 -18.69
N GLY A 270 -10.02 -7.46 -18.27
CA GLY A 270 -10.43 -8.25 -17.10
C GLY A 270 -10.28 -7.54 -15.75
N VAL A 271 -9.80 -6.29 -15.71
CA VAL A 271 -9.79 -5.49 -14.49
C VAL A 271 -11.22 -5.14 -14.07
N ARG A 272 -11.55 -5.41 -12.80
CA ARG A 272 -12.91 -5.17 -12.26
C ARG A 272 -13.33 -3.70 -12.26
N ASN A 273 -12.38 -2.79 -12.06
CA ASN A 273 -12.60 -1.33 -12.05
C ASN A 273 -11.47 -0.63 -12.81
N PRO A 274 -11.55 -0.55 -14.16
CA PRO A 274 -10.48 0.01 -14.96
C PRO A 274 -10.34 1.53 -14.74
N SER A 275 -11.45 2.27 -14.55
CA SER A 275 -11.42 3.70 -14.20
C SER A 275 -10.61 3.99 -12.93
N GLY A 276 -10.75 3.15 -11.91
CA GLY A 276 -9.98 3.25 -10.67
C GLY A 276 -8.48 3.00 -10.86
N VAL A 277 -8.10 2.06 -11.73
CA VAL A 277 -6.70 1.78 -12.07
C VAL A 277 -6.07 2.95 -12.82
N VAL A 278 -6.78 3.48 -13.82
CA VAL A 278 -6.33 4.69 -14.55
C VAL A 278 -6.12 5.83 -13.57
N MET A 279 -7.07 6.09 -12.68
CA MET A 279 -6.94 7.17 -11.68
C MET A 279 -5.77 6.95 -10.72
N ALA A 280 -5.50 5.70 -10.31
CA ALA A 280 -4.34 5.37 -9.48
C ALA A 280 -3.03 5.72 -10.20
N ARG A 281 -2.95 5.48 -11.51
CA ARG A 281 -1.80 5.86 -12.33
C ARG A 281 -1.70 7.38 -12.52
N VAL A 282 -2.83 8.06 -12.77
CA VAL A 282 -2.88 9.53 -12.84
C VAL A 282 -2.32 10.17 -11.56
N LYS A 283 -2.67 9.64 -10.38
CA LYS A 283 -2.14 10.11 -9.09
C LYS A 283 -0.61 9.93 -8.93
N GLN A 284 0.02 9.06 -9.71
CA GLN A 284 1.48 8.86 -9.67
C GLN A 284 2.23 9.85 -10.56
N VAL A 285 1.59 10.35 -11.62
CA VAL A 285 2.23 11.22 -12.63
C VAL A 285 1.85 12.70 -12.50
N ALA A 286 0.67 13.00 -11.97
CA ALA A 286 0.18 14.35 -11.79
C ALA A 286 0.54 14.86 -10.39
N ASN A 287 0.92 16.13 -10.29
CA ASN A 287 1.17 16.74 -8.99
C ASN A 287 -0.15 17.11 -8.28
N THR A 288 -0.08 17.40 -6.98
CA THR A 288 -1.29 17.69 -6.17
C THR A 288 -2.05 18.92 -6.67
N GLN A 289 -1.34 19.96 -7.13
CA GLN A 289 -1.95 21.22 -7.59
C GLN A 289 -2.69 21.06 -8.93
N GLU A 290 -2.15 20.25 -9.84
CA GLU A 290 -2.80 19.84 -11.09
C GLU A 290 -4.07 19.04 -10.77
N LEU A 291 -3.98 18.07 -9.86
CA LEU A 291 -5.14 17.28 -9.43
C LEU A 291 -6.22 18.14 -8.78
N LEU A 292 -5.84 19.12 -7.97
CA LEU A 292 -6.76 20.07 -7.36
C LEU A 292 -7.46 20.94 -8.41
N THR A 293 -6.71 21.45 -9.38
CA THR A 293 -7.27 22.22 -10.51
C THR A 293 -8.28 21.37 -11.28
N ILE A 294 -7.91 20.12 -11.63
CA ILE A 294 -8.80 19.16 -12.29
C ILE A 294 -10.04 18.90 -11.44
N PHE A 295 -9.88 18.72 -10.13
CA PHE A 295 -10.99 18.47 -9.21
C PHE A 295 -11.99 19.63 -9.19
N VAL A 296 -11.53 20.87 -9.09
CA VAL A 296 -12.37 22.06 -9.11
C VAL A 296 -13.12 22.18 -10.44
N ASP A 297 -12.39 22.06 -11.55
CA ASP A 297 -12.93 22.23 -12.90
C ASP A 297 -13.90 21.14 -13.33
N LEU A 298 -13.60 19.88 -12.99
CA LEU A 298 -14.40 18.71 -13.34
C LEU A 298 -15.73 18.71 -12.60
N ASN A 299 -15.71 19.09 -11.32
CA ASN A 299 -16.91 19.09 -10.48
C ASN A 299 -17.66 20.43 -10.51
N LYS A 300 -17.13 21.45 -11.20
CA LYS A 300 -17.69 22.81 -11.23
C LYS A 300 -17.90 23.37 -9.81
N ILE A 301 -16.86 23.26 -8.99
CA ILE A 301 -16.88 23.76 -7.61
C ILE A 301 -16.97 25.29 -7.64
N ASP A 302 -17.87 25.84 -6.83
CA ASP A 302 -18.05 27.29 -6.73
C ASP A 302 -16.77 27.97 -6.22
N GLN A 303 -16.45 29.16 -6.75
CA GLN A 303 -15.26 29.93 -6.40
C GLN A 303 -14.96 30.01 -4.89
N PRO A 304 -15.91 30.35 -3.99
CA PRO A 304 -15.60 30.43 -2.56
C PRO A 304 -15.15 29.08 -1.96
N VAL A 305 -15.70 27.95 -2.43
CA VAL A 305 -15.29 26.62 -1.96
C VAL A 305 -13.96 26.21 -2.59
N ALA A 306 -13.69 26.64 -3.83
CA ALA A 306 -12.39 26.47 -4.44
C ALA A 306 -11.31 27.23 -3.66
N ASP A 307 -11.55 28.49 -3.30
CA ASP A 307 -10.62 29.30 -2.49
C ASP A 307 -10.35 28.64 -1.12
N GLU A 308 -11.40 28.10 -0.47
CA GLU A 308 -11.26 27.29 0.75
C GLU A 308 -10.34 26.07 0.52
N LEU A 309 -10.46 25.37 -0.61
CA LEU A 309 -9.60 24.22 -0.96
C LEU A 309 -8.15 24.64 -1.20
N TRP A 310 -7.91 25.74 -1.92
CA TRP A 310 -6.58 26.25 -2.21
C TRP A 310 -5.85 26.74 -0.95
N ALA A 311 -6.58 27.17 0.08
CA ALA A 311 -6.03 27.56 1.37
C ALA A 311 -5.60 26.38 2.27
N LEU A 312 -6.01 25.14 1.94
CA LEU A 312 -5.61 23.95 2.70
C LEU A 312 -4.14 23.58 2.47
N THR A 313 -3.56 22.85 3.42
CA THR A 313 -2.22 22.25 3.21
C THR A 313 -2.28 21.17 2.12
N GLU A 314 -1.14 20.85 1.51
CA GLU A 314 -1.08 19.83 0.46
C GLU A 314 -1.64 18.47 0.93
N GLU A 315 -1.32 18.06 2.16
CA GLU A 315 -1.83 16.82 2.75
C GLU A 315 -3.37 16.83 2.90
N GLN A 316 -3.93 17.97 3.30
CA GLN A 316 -5.37 18.15 3.44
C GLN A 316 -6.06 18.16 2.07
N GLN A 317 -5.45 18.79 1.05
CA GLN A 317 -5.94 18.76 -0.33
C GLN A 317 -6.02 17.31 -0.86
N ILE A 318 -4.95 16.53 -0.65
CA ILE A 318 -4.93 15.10 -1.01
C ILE A 318 -6.03 14.34 -0.27
N ALA A 319 -6.20 14.58 1.03
CA ALA A 319 -7.22 13.92 1.83
C ALA A 319 -8.65 14.22 1.35
N VAL A 320 -8.94 15.47 0.94
CA VAL A 320 -10.25 15.85 0.38
C VAL A 320 -10.53 15.14 -0.95
N MET A 321 -9.50 14.95 -1.78
CA MET A 321 -9.62 14.25 -3.08
C MET A 321 -9.55 12.72 -2.96
N ALA A 322 -9.17 12.18 -1.81
CA ALA A 322 -8.93 10.75 -1.61
C ALA A 322 -10.13 9.85 -1.99
N PRO A 323 -11.40 10.18 -1.66
CA PRO A 323 -12.55 9.35 -2.03
C PRO A 323 -12.78 9.25 -3.55
N GLY A 324 -12.21 10.16 -4.33
CA GLY A 324 -12.35 10.20 -5.78
C GLY A 324 -12.32 11.63 -6.29
N VAL A 325 -11.73 11.81 -7.49
CA VAL A 325 -11.62 13.11 -8.16
C VAL A 325 -12.96 13.57 -8.73
N TYR A 326 -13.87 12.65 -9.06
CA TYR A 326 -15.24 12.98 -9.45
C TYR A 326 -16.21 12.73 -8.30
N ILE A 327 -17.03 13.73 -7.95
CA ILE A 327 -18.05 13.64 -6.92
C ILE A 327 -19.32 13.04 -7.53
N GLN A 328 -19.57 11.76 -7.22
CA GLN A 328 -20.76 11.05 -7.69
C GLN A 328 -21.96 11.27 -6.74
N ASN A 329 -23.16 11.27 -7.30
CA ASN A 329 -24.45 11.27 -6.57
C ASN A 329 -24.66 12.43 -5.59
N ALA A 330 -23.97 13.56 -5.79
CA ALA A 330 -24.20 14.77 -5.00
C ALA A 330 -25.20 15.69 -5.69
N ARG A 331 -26.17 16.23 -4.93
CA ARG A 331 -27.09 17.26 -5.44
C ARG A 331 -26.37 18.57 -5.77
N SER A 332 -25.31 18.88 -5.03
CA SER A 332 -24.40 19.99 -5.28
C SER A 332 -22.97 19.54 -4.99
N PRO A 333 -22.08 19.52 -6.01
CA PRO A 333 -20.68 19.17 -5.83
C PRO A 333 -19.96 20.09 -4.84
N SER A 334 -20.23 21.40 -4.87
CA SER A 334 -19.66 22.37 -3.92
C SER A 334 -20.03 22.06 -2.46
N VAL A 335 -21.28 21.69 -2.18
CA VAL A 335 -21.71 21.31 -0.83
C VAL A 335 -21.01 20.03 -0.37
N ALA A 336 -20.87 19.05 -1.26
CA ALA A 336 -20.14 17.81 -0.98
C ALA A 336 -18.65 18.08 -0.72
N ALA A 337 -17.99 18.89 -1.54
CA ALA A 337 -16.61 19.31 -1.35
C ALA A 337 -16.42 20.03 0.00
N ARG A 338 -17.27 21.01 0.32
CA ARG A 338 -17.24 21.70 1.62
C ARG A 338 -17.46 20.74 2.80
N SER A 339 -18.29 19.71 2.63
CA SER A 339 -18.43 18.65 3.65
C SER A 339 -17.12 17.90 3.85
N ARG A 340 -16.46 17.49 2.75
CA ARG A 340 -15.16 16.80 2.79
C ARG A 340 -14.09 17.66 3.47
N ILE A 341 -14.01 18.95 3.14
CA ILE A 341 -13.10 19.92 3.77
C ILE A 341 -13.30 19.94 5.28
N ARG A 342 -14.55 20.10 5.74
CA ARG A 342 -14.87 20.11 7.18
C ARG A 342 -14.47 18.82 7.88
N HIS A 343 -14.68 17.66 7.25
CA HIS A 343 -14.26 16.39 7.85
C HIS A 343 -12.74 16.27 7.96
N VAL A 344 -12.00 16.66 6.92
CA VAL A 344 -10.53 16.64 6.92
C VAL A 344 -9.95 17.60 7.95
N LEU A 345 -10.50 18.82 8.06
CA LEU A 345 -10.09 19.79 9.08
C LEU A 345 -10.39 19.31 10.51
N ALA A 346 -11.44 18.50 10.68
CA ALA A 346 -11.76 17.84 11.95
C ALA A 346 -10.91 16.59 12.23
N GLY A 347 -9.90 16.29 11.40
CA GLY A 347 -9.04 15.11 11.55
C GLY A 347 -9.66 13.78 11.10
N ASN A 348 -10.84 13.82 10.48
CA ASN A 348 -11.50 12.63 9.94
C ASN A 348 -11.07 12.36 8.49
N ASP A 349 -11.48 11.21 7.95
CA ASP A 349 -11.43 11.03 6.51
C ASP A 349 -12.45 11.96 5.81
N ALA A 350 -12.25 12.23 4.53
CA ALA A 350 -13.12 13.13 3.78
C ALA A 350 -14.60 12.69 3.73
N MET A 351 -14.91 11.42 4.01
CA MET A 351 -16.27 10.90 4.05
C MET A 351 -16.85 10.83 5.47
N GLY A 352 -16.15 11.38 6.47
CA GLY A 352 -16.58 11.42 7.87
C GLY A 352 -16.33 10.14 8.65
N GLY A 353 -15.63 9.16 8.07
CA GLY A 353 -15.12 8.01 8.79
C GLY A 353 -14.00 8.43 9.74
N ALA A 354 -14.04 7.92 10.97
CA ALA A 354 -12.90 8.05 11.87
C ALA A 354 -11.67 7.48 11.15
N ARG A 355 -10.61 8.27 11.01
CA ARG A 355 -9.33 7.81 10.44
C ARG A 355 -8.95 6.53 11.16
N ARG A 356 -9.04 5.38 10.49
CA ARG A 356 -8.67 4.08 11.05
C ARG A 356 -7.17 4.13 11.36
N GLY A 357 -6.85 4.48 12.60
CA GLY A 357 -5.53 4.33 13.21
C GLY A 357 -4.39 5.05 12.51
N SER A 358 -4.40 6.39 12.49
CA SER A 358 -3.14 7.09 12.78
C SER A 358 -3.05 7.12 14.30
N GLY A 359 -2.49 6.05 14.89
CA GLY A 359 -2.27 5.99 16.33
C GLY A 359 -1.48 7.21 16.77
N GLU A 360 -2.11 8.04 17.59
CA GLU A 360 -1.51 8.87 18.65
C GLU A 360 -0.01 9.19 18.47
N ALA A 361 0.30 10.05 17.50
CA ALA A 361 1.50 10.87 17.61
C ALA A 361 1.14 12.07 18.50
N GLY A 362 1.58 11.97 19.76
CA GLY A 362 1.67 12.99 20.79
C GLY A 362 1.05 14.35 20.53
N SER A 363 -0.01 14.62 21.29
CA SER A 363 -0.47 15.96 21.66
C SER A 363 0.68 16.78 22.27
N LEU A 364 1.44 17.49 21.44
CA LEU A 364 2.29 18.61 21.86
C LEU A 364 1.46 19.89 21.88
N SER A 365 0.61 20.00 22.90
CA SER A 365 0.04 21.28 23.34
C SER A 365 0.55 21.56 24.76
N SER A 366 1.80 22.00 24.85
CA SER A 366 2.33 22.73 26.01
C SER A 366 3.73 23.26 25.70
N PHE A 367 3.81 24.38 24.98
CA PHE A 367 4.94 25.30 25.10
C PHE A 367 4.41 26.73 25.03
N ASP A 368 3.85 27.16 26.17
CA ASP A 368 3.88 28.56 26.54
C ASP A 368 5.24 28.87 27.19
N ALA A 369 5.74 30.07 26.87
CA ALA A 369 6.80 30.82 27.52
C ALA A 369 8.25 30.28 27.46
N VAL A 370 9.07 30.85 26.56
CA VAL A 370 10.16 31.79 26.93
C VAL A 370 10.47 32.66 25.71
N THR A 371 10.05 33.92 25.76
CA THR A 371 10.60 35.01 24.94
C THR A 371 11.21 36.03 25.90
N ALA A 372 12.52 36.23 25.81
CA ALA A 372 13.37 37.30 26.37
C ALA A 372 14.70 36.66 26.81
N ALA A 373 15.89 37.14 26.50
CA ALA A 373 16.36 38.33 25.80
C ALA A 373 17.83 38.04 25.42
N SER A 374 18.33 38.58 24.32
CA SER A 374 19.65 39.21 24.36
C SER A 374 19.84 40.12 23.16
N THR A 375 19.60 41.38 23.45
CA THR A 375 20.06 42.57 22.74
C THR A 375 21.58 42.69 22.90
N VAL A 376 22.26 43.02 21.79
CA VAL A 376 23.48 43.83 21.62
C VAL A 376 24.46 43.95 22.81
N GLY A 377 25.72 43.61 22.52
CA GLY A 377 26.92 43.96 23.29
C GLY A 377 28.15 43.37 22.64
#